data_AF-A0A1V4HGD1-F1
#
_entry.id   AF-A0A1V4HGD1-F1
#
_cell.length_a   1.000
_cell.length_b   1.000
_cell.length_c   1.000
_cell.angle_alpha   90.00
_cell.angle_beta   90.00
_cell.angle_gamma   90.00
#
_symmetry.space_group_name_H-M   'P 1'
#
loop_
_entity.id
_entity.type
_entity.pdbx_description
1 polymer ?
#
loop_
_entity_poly.entity_id
_entity_poly.type
_entity_poly.pdbx_seq_one_letter_code
_entity_poly.pdbx_strand_id
1 'polypeptide(L)'
;MSKIDYFKELHYRLRGLPEKERQNILSVYEELFQKALENGKHEDDVAQSLGYPRVPQWNGQKEAPSSHKEPAGSTFTEPVEKKAYVQQEPIPTPPPAPTKAPEANGFPPYTPPYQTNPYANNAPYPYPVKPETGIKAIIVSIGLGFFNLIFIVGPWFAVLSTLVALFISGFALIIAPIIEVLTAFTGTFDNDMRFIGFAMLALFGLGIILTTFSSWLFKVFFKLTWTYIQFNAKLIKGA
;
A
#
# COMPACT_ATOMS: atom_id res chain seq x y z
N MET A 1 37.98 -14.91 16.62
CA MET A 1 38.31 -13.62 15.96
C MET A 1 37.40 -12.59 16.59
N SER A 2 37.96 -11.57 17.24
CA SER A 2 37.15 -10.62 18.01
C SER A 2 36.29 -9.73 17.11
N LYS A 3 35.22 -9.14 17.67
CA LYS A 3 34.41 -8.11 16.97
C LYS A 3 35.32 -7.03 16.39
N ILE A 4 36.26 -6.53 17.17
CA ILE A 4 37.18 -5.46 16.77
C ILE A 4 38.01 -5.84 15.54
N ASP A 5 38.49 -7.08 15.47
CA ASP A 5 39.31 -7.55 14.34
C ASP A 5 38.47 -7.73 13.07
N TYR A 6 37.20 -8.14 13.20
CA TYR A 6 36.27 -8.17 12.08
C TYR A 6 35.99 -6.78 11.51
N PHE A 7 35.71 -5.81 12.38
CA PHE A 7 35.41 -4.45 11.93
C PHE A 7 36.62 -3.77 11.29
N LYS A 8 37.84 -4.05 11.76
CA LYS A 8 39.08 -3.59 11.09
C LYS A 8 39.19 -4.12 9.66
N GLU A 9 38.95 -5.41 9.46
CA GLU A 9 39.01 -6.05 8.14
C GLU A 9 37.86 -5.55 7.23
N LEU A 10 36.67 -5.39 7.79
CA LEU A 10 35.50 -4.86 7.09
C LEU A 10 35.75 -3.41 6.64
N HIS A 11 36.27 -2.55 7.51
CA HIS A 11 36.67 -1.18 7.15
C HIS A 11 37.74 -1.15 6.06
N TYR A 12 38.74 -2.04 6.13
CA TYR A 12 39.80 -2.13 5.14
C TYR A 12 39.23 -2.44 3.74
N ARG A 13 38.29 -3.37 3.66
CA ARG A 13 37.65 -3.83 2.43
C ARG A 13 36.66 -2.83 1.85
N LEU A 14 36.00 -2.04 2.70
CA LEU A 14 35.01 -1.04 2.27
C LEU A 14 35.62 0.32 1.90
N ARG A 15 36.94 0.48 1.86
CA ARG A 15 37.59 1.76 1.50
C ARG A 15 37.23 2.29 0.10
N GLY A 16 36.81 1.41 -0.82
CA GLY A 16 36.41 1.78 -2.17
C GLY A 16 34.98 2.31 -2.32
N LEU A 17 34.17 2.29 -1.25
CA LEU A 17 32.77 2.71 -1.27
C LEU A 17 32.60 4.17 -0.78
N PRO A 18 31.56 4.87 -1.25
CA PRO A 18 31.18 6.18 -0.71
C PRO A 18 30.99 6.13 0.81
N GLU A 19 31.39 7.20 1.51
CA GLU A 19 31.37 7.27 2.98
C GLU A 19 30.02 6.85 3.58
N LYS A 20 28.93 7.34 2.98
CA LYS A 20 27.56 7.04 3.40
C LYS A 20 27.23 5.55 3.31
N GLU A 21 27.68 4.89 2.25
CA GLU A 21 27.39 3.47 2.03
C GLU A 21 28.26 2.60 2.93
N ARG A 22 29.53 3.00 3.12
CA ARG A 22 30.43 2.37 4.08
C ARG A 22 29.85 2.41 5.50
N GLN A 23 29.37 3.56 5.95
CA GLN A 23 28.75 3.72 7.27
C GLN A 23 27.48 2.89 7.41
N ASN A 24 26.66 2.83 6.35
CA ASN A 24 25.46 2.01 6.32
C ASN A 24 25.80 0.53 6.52
N ILE A 25 26.74 0.00 5.73
CA ILE A 25 27.17 -1.41 5.83
C ILE A 25 27.74 -1.71 7.22
N LEU A 26 28.58 -0.82 7.77
CA LEU A 26 29.15 -1.01 9.11
C LEU A 26 28.07 -1.08 10.20
N SER A 27 27.05 -0.21 10.13
CA SER A 27 25.96 -0.20 11.10
C SER A 27 25.15 -1.49 11.10
N VAL A 28 24.92 -2.08 9.92
CA VAL A 28 24.21 -3.37 9.78
C VAL A 28 24.99 -4.50 10.43
N TYR A 29 26.31 -4.57 10.21
CA TYR A 29 27.13 -5.58 10.88
C TYR A 29 27.19 -5.36 12.39
N GLU A 30 27.12 -4.12 12.86
CA GLU A 30 27.13 -3.82 14.30
C GLU A 30 25.86 -4.34 14.98
N GLU A 31 24.71 -4.14 14.35
CA GLU A 31 23.43 -4.68 14.83
C GLU A 31 23.43 -6.21 14.89
N LEU A 32 24.05 -6.88 13.91
CA LEU A 32 24.19 -8.35 13.90
C LEU A 32 25.02 -8.86 15.08
N PHE A 33 26.15 -8.22 15.36
CA PHE A 33 26.97 -8.57 16.52
C PHE A 33 26.22 -8.30 17.82
N GLN A 34 25.51 -7.18 17.92
CA GLN A 34 24.74 -6.82 19.11
C GLN A 34 23.62 -7.82 19.38
N LYS A 35 22.82 -8.16 18.36
CA LYS A 35 21.72 -9.12 18.47
C LYS A 35 22.21 -10.52 18.82
N ALA A 36 23.38 -10.92 18.31
CA ALA A 36 23.96 -12.21 18.66
C ALA A 36 24.45 -12.26 20.12
N LEU A 37 25.02 -11.15 20.60
CA LEU A 37 25.43 -11.00 22.00
C LEU A 37 24.24 -11.00 22.97
N GLU A 38 23.13 -10.35 22.59
CA GLU A 38 21.85 -10.39 23.32
C GLU A 38 21.28 -11.80 23.41
N ASN A 39 21.49 -12.64 22.38
CA ASN A 39 21.12 -14.05 22.38
C ASN A 39 22.14 -14.95 23.11
N GLY A 40 23.09 -14.37 23.84
CA GLY A 40 24.10 -15.08 24.62
C GLY A 40 25.20 -15.74 23.79
N LYS A 41 25.37 -15.37 22.52
CA LYS A 41 26.49 -15.86 21.70
C LYS A 41 27.73 -15.01 21.93
N HIS A 42 28.90 -15.65 21.97
CA HIS A 42 30.17 -14.95 22.06
C HIS A 42 30.58 -14.33 20.72
N GLU A 43 31.25 -13.18 20.76
CA GLU A 43 31.66 -12.43 19.57
C GLU A 43 32.49 -13.26 18.59
N ASP A 44 33.33 -14.15 19.11
CA ASP A 44 34.19 -15.03 18.30
C ASP A 44 33.38 -16.03 17.45
N ASP A 45 32.28 -16.57 18.00
CA ASP A 45 31.40 -17.50 17.30
C ASP A 45 30.59 -16.78 16.21
N VAL A 46 30.24 -15.52 16.46
CA VAL A 46 29.51 -14.68 15.51
C VAL A 46 30.38 -14.33 14.32
N ALA A 47 31.63 -13.92 14.57
CA ALA A 47 32.62 -13.70 13.54
C ALA A 47 32.86 -14.96 12.68
N GLN A 48 32.97 -16.12 13.31
CA GLN A 48 33.18 -17.38 12.59
C GLN A 48 31.94 -17.81 11.79
N SER A 49 30.74 -17.55 12.30
CA SER A 49 29.47 -17.81 11.61
C SER A 49 29.24 -16.89 10.40
N LEU A 50 29.64 -15.62 10.50
CA LEU A 50 29.54 -14.66 9.42
C LEU A 50 30.63 -14.87 8.34
N GLY A 51 31.74 -15.52 8.70
CA GLY A 51 32.84 -15.80 7.79
C GLY A 51 33.58 -14.54 7.34
N TYR A 52 34.32 -14.63 6.23
CA TYR A 52 35.11 -13.51 5.72
C TYR A 52 34.23 -12.41 5.12
N PRO A 53 34.41 -11.14 5.54
CA PRO A 53 33.63 -10.03 5.01
C PRO A 53 33.94 -9.88 3.50
N ARG A 54 32.92 -10.08 2.66
CA ARG A 54 33.02 -9.94 1.21
C ARG A 54 32.58 -8.53 0.79
N VAL A 55 33.36 -7.91 -0.08
CA VAL A 55 32.99 -6.64 -0.71
C VAL A 55 31.83 -6.90 -1.66
N PRO A 56 30.68 -6.22 -1.52
CA PRO A 56 29.60 -6.28 -2.50
C PRO A 56 30.12 -5.82 -3.87
N GLN A 57 29.80 -6.54 -4.95
CA GLN A 57 30.12 -6.07 -6.30
C GLN A 57 29.30 -4.80 -6.59
N TRP A 58 29.91 -3.62 -6.42
CA TRP A 58 29.25 -2.33 -6.57
C TRP A 58 29.42 -1.78 -8.00
N ASN A 59 28.32 -1.74 -8.77
CA ASN A 59 28.21 -1.11 -10.07
C ASN A 59 27.47 0.24 -9.95
N GLY A 60 28.20 1.33 -9.72
CA GLY A 60 27.61 2.65 -9.57
C GLY A 60 26.82 3.11 -10.81
N GLN A 61 25.57 3.51 -10.59
CA GLN A 61 24.64 4.30 -11.43
C GLN A 61 23.65 3.54 -12.34
N LYS A 62 22.38 3.48 -11.92
CA LYS A 62 21.22 4.26 -12.45
C LYS A 62 19.90 3.63 -12.02
N GLU A 63 19.27 4.13 -10.96
CA GLU A 63 17.85 3.89 -10.71
C GLU A 63 17.17 5.20 -10.27
N ALA A 64 16.70 5.95 -11.27
CA ALA A 64 15.54 6.84 -11.13
C ALA A 64 14.27 5.96 -11.16
N PRO A 65 13.13 6.42 -10.63
CA PRO A 65 12.06 5.55 -10.13
C PRO A 65 11.35 4.81 -11.27
N SER A 66 11.68 3.53 -11.45
CA SER A 66 11.00 2.65 -12.40
C SER A 66 9.81 1.96 -11.73
N SER A 67 8.63 2.51 -12.03
CA SER A 67 7.36 1.80 -12.15
C SER A 67 7.57 0.38 -12.69
N HIS A 68 7.29 -0.66 -11.89
CA HIS A 68 7.05 -2.02 -12.36
C HIS A 68 5.83 -2.61 -11.64
N LYS A 69 4.87 -3.06 -12.46
CA LYS A 69 3.60 -3.71 -12.11
C LYS A 69 3.82 -5.04 -11.37
N GLU A 70 2.99 -5.28 -10.37
CA GLU A 70 2.74 -6.59 -9.76
C GLU A 70 2.38 -7.67 -10.80
N PRO A 71 2.81 -8.92 -10.53
CA PRO A 71 1.97 -10.08 -10.70
C PRO A 71 1.63 -10.71 -9.35
N ALA A 72 0.40 -11.20 -9.29
CA ALA A 72 -0.30 -11.68 -8.11
C ALA A 72 0.29 -12.92 -7.44
N GLY A 73 0.19 -12.94 -6.10
CA GLY A 73 -0.28 -14.06 -5.28
C GLY A 73 0.56 -15.33 -5.17
N SER A 74 1.10 -15.59 -3.98
CA SER A 74 1.01 -16.92 -3.35
C SER A 74 1.30 -16.85 -1.85
N THR A 75 0.25 -17.12 -1.08
CA THR A 75 0.24 -17.36 0.36
C THR A 75 0.96 -18.68 0.68
N PHE A 76 1.85 -18.70 1.68
CA PHE A 76 2.30 -19.95 2.31
C PHE A 76 2.14 -19.88 3.82
N THR A 77 1.18 -20.66 4.29
CA THR A 77 0.94 -21.14 5.66
C THR A 77 2.03 -22.12 6.10
N GLU A 78 2.50 -21.99 7.34
CA GLU A 78 3.35 -22.99 8.00
C GLU A 78 2.65 -24.35 8.14
N PRO A 79 3.44 -25.44 8.14
CA PRO A 79 3.20 -26.48 9.14
C PRO A 79 4.46 -26.98 9.86
N VAL A 80 4.20 -27.33 11.12
CA VAL A 80 5.09 -27.84 12.17
C VAL A 80 5.73 -29.18 11.82
N GLU A 81 7.02 -29.28 12.13
CA GLU A 81 7.90 -30.44 12.01
C GLU A 81 7.54 -31.60 12.98
N LYS A 82 7.54 -32.85 12.48
CA LYS A 82 7.67 -34.09 13.28
C LYS A 82 8.74 -35.02 12.68
N LYS A 83 9.66 -35.44 13.54
CA LYS A 83 10.86 -36.27 13.28
C LYS A 83 10.56 -37.70 12.82
N ALA A 84 11.41 -38.30 11.99
CA ALA A 84 11.90 -39.70 12.11
C ALA A 84 12.97 -40.08 11.05
N TYR A 85 14.13 -40.51 11.56
CA TYR A 85 15.16 -41.47 11.11
C TYR A 85 15.64 -41.61 9.65
N VAL A 86 16.98 -41.73 9.58
CA VAL A 86 17.91 -41.88 8.47
C VAL A 86 17.87 -43.28 7.84
N GLN A 87 17.99 -43.37 6.51
CA GLN A 87 18.53 -44.53 5.80
C GLN A 87 19.48 -44.07 4.69
N GLN A 88 20.71 -44.60 4.70
CA GLN A 88 21.78 -44.34 3.73
C GLN A 88 21.67 -45.31 2.53
N GLU A 89 21.78 -44.79 1.30
CA GLU A 89 22.02 -45.59 0.10
C GLU A 89 23.47 -45.41 -0.43
N PRO A 90 24.05 -46.41 -1.12
CA PRO A 90 25.49 -46.58 -1.27
C PRO A 90 26.11 -45.79 -2.44
N ILE A 91 27.42 -45.52 -2.33
CA ILE A 91 28.24 -44.80 -3.32
C ILE A 91 28.39 -45.62 -4.62
N PRO A 92 28.02 -45.12 -5.81
CA PRO A 92 28.44 -45.72 -7.08
C PRO A 92 29.86 -45.29 -7.48
N THR A 93 30.67 -46.26 -7.92
CA THR A 93 32.08 -46.17 -8.32
C THR A 93 32.32 -45.37 -9.62
N PRO A 94 33.51 -44.78 -9.83
CA PRO A 94 33.82 -43.97 -11.01
C PRO A 94 34.01 -44.83 -12.29
N PRO A 95 33.66 -44.32 -13.49
CA PRO A 95 33.95 -45.00 -14.77
C PRO A 95 35.45 -44.94 -15.15
N PRO A 96 35.95 -45.89 -15.98
CA PRO A 96 37.36 -46.00 -16.35
C PRO A 96 37.84 -44.96 -17.39
N ALA A 97 39.14 -44.68 -17.38
CA ALA A 97 39.86 -43.74 -18.25
C ALA A 97 40.03 -44.26 -19.71
N PRO A 98 40.37 -43.38 -20.69
CA PRO A 98 39.84 -43.42 -22.07
C PRO A 98 40.65 -44.26 -23.08
N THR A 99 39.97 -44.74 -24.12
CA THR A 99 40.59 -45.40 -25.29
C THR A 99 40.69 -44.42 -26.48
N LYS A 100 41.88 -44.40 -27.10
CA LYS A 100 42.41 -43.60 -28.23
C LYS A 100 41.44 -42.94 -29.24
N ALA A 101 41.80 -41.70 -29.61
CA ALA A 101 41.19 -40.87 -30.66
C ALA A 101 41.75 -41.17 -32.08
N PRO A 102 40.93 -41.05 -33.14
CA PRO A 102 41.41 -40.82 -34.50
C PRO A 102 41.51 -39.32 -34.83
N GLU A 103 42.60 -38.98 -35.50
CA GLU A 103 42.96 -37.65 -35.99
C GLU A 103 41.98 -37.14 -37.05
N ALA A 104 41.45 -35.93 -36.87
CA ALA A 104 40.78 -35.17 -37.92
C ALA A 104 41.21 -33.70 -37.82
N ASN A 105 41.91 -33.26 -38.86
CA ASN A 105 42.39 -31.91 -39.05
C ASN A 105 41.23 -30.90 -39.14
N GLY A 106 41.22 -29.93 -38.24
CA GLY A 106 40.31 -28.79 -38.27
C GLY A 106 40.05 -28.30 -36.84
N PHE A 107 40.55 -27.12 -36.50
CA PHE A 107 40.21 -26.49 -35.23
C PHE A 107 38.73 -26.09 -35.34
N PRO A 108 37.80 -26.63 -34.53
CA PRO A 108 36.42 -26.17 -34.58
C PRO A 108 36.37 -24.69 -34.16
N PRO A 109 35.43 -23.89 -34.68
CA PRO A 109 35.27 -22.50 -34.24
C PRO A 109 35.13 -22.46 -32.73
N TYR A 110 35.91 -21.61 -32.05
CA TYR A 110 35.77 -21.42 -30.61
C TYR A 110 34.37 -20.84 -30.33
N THR A 111 33.45 -21.70 -29.92
CA THR A 111 32.27 -21.27 -29.20
C THR A 111 32.68 -21.16 -27.73
N PRO A 112 32.60 -19.97 -27.10
CA PRO A 112 32.81 -19.90 -25.66
C PRO A 112 31.83 -20.87 -25.00
N PRO A 113 32.26 -21.65 -23.99
CA PRO A 113 31.33 -22.52 -23.29
C PRO A 113 30.17 -21.64 -22.81
N TYR A 114 28.94 -22.08 -23.08
CA TYR A 114 27.76 -21.47 -22.45
C TYR A 114 28.03 -21.48 -20.95
N GLN A 115 28.38 -20.33 -20.38
CA GLN A 115 28.41 -20.14 -18.93
C GLN A 115 26.95 -20.18 -18.50
N THR A 116 26.42 -21.39 -18.28
CA THR A 116 25.27 -21.55 -17.39
C THR A 116 25.78 -21.16 -16.02
N ASN A 117 25.65 -19.88 -15.65
CA ASN A 117 25.92 -19.42 -14.30
C ASN A 117 25.04 -20.25 -13.36
N PRO A 118 25.57 -21.23 -12.60
CA PRO A 118 24.74 -22.08 -11.74
C PRO A 118 24.13 -21.29 -10.58
N TYR A 119 24.55 -20.03 -10.45
CA TYR A 119 24.12 -19.06 -9.45
C TYR A 119 23.24 -17.94 -10.04
N ALA A 120 22.88 -17.99 -11.33
CA ALA A 120 22.02 -16.97 -11.94
C ALA A 120 20.65 -16.85 -11.25
N ASN A 121 20.21 -17.90 -10.54
CA ASN A 121 18.91 -17.95 -9.87
C ASN A 121 18.95 -18.07 -8.35
N ASN A 122 20.10 -17.84 -7.70
CA ASN A 122 20.18 -17.88 -6.25
C ASN A 122 20.61 -16.52 -5.71
N ALA A 123 19.68 -15.54 -5.67
CA ALA A 123 19.83 -14.40 -4.78
C ALA A 123 19.68 -14.92 -3.33
N PRO A 124 20.75 -15.11 -2.54
CA PRO A 124 20.66 -15.83 -1.27
C PRO A 124 20.25 -14.92 -0.10
N TYR A 125 19.93 -13.65 -0.35
CA TYR A 125 19.75 -12.67 0.70
C TYR A 125 18.39 -11.98 0.56
N PRO A 126 17.51 -12.09 1.56
CA PRO A 126 16.42 -11.14 1.68
C PRO A 126 17.06 -9.78 1.97
N TYR A 127 16.96 -8.84 1.03
CA TYR A 127 17.30 -7.45 1.35
C TYR A 127 16.40 -7.01 2.51
N PRO A 128 16.95 -6.53 3.63
CA PRO A 128 16.12 -6.01 4.70
C PRO A 128 15.38 -4.78 4.15
N VAL A 129 14.07 -4.93 3.95
CA VAL A 129 13.18 -3.80 3.69
C VAL A 129 13.36 -2.84 4.86
N LYS A 130 13.81 -1.62 4.54
CA LYS A 130 14.00 -0.55 5.51
C LYS A 130 12.71 -0.42 6.31
N PRO A 131 12.70 -0.62 7.64
CA PRO A 131 11.51 -0.34 8.42
C PRO A 131 11.31 1.17 8.35
N GLU A 132 10.39 1.63 7.49
CA GLU A 132 9.89 2.99 7.56
C GLU A 132 9.49 3.20 9.02
N THR A 133 10.08 4.20 9.69
CA THR A 133 9.86 4.44 11.11
C THR A 133 8.35 4.45 11.37
N GLY A 134 7.82 3.51 12.17
CA GLY A 134 6.38 3.27 12.26
C GLY A 134 5.55 4.53 12.57
N ILE A 135 6.17 5.52 13.21
CA ILE A 135 5.61 6.86 13.44
C ILE A 135 5.26 7.58 12.12
N LYS A 136 6.09 7.50 11.07
CA LYS A 136 5.80 8.07 9.75
C LYS A 136 4.59 7.39 9.11
N ALA A 137 4.50 6.06 9.21
CA ALA A 137 3.34 5.33 8.73
C ALA A 137 2.07 5.74 9.49
N ILE A 138 2.13 5.85 10.81
CA ILE A 138 1.00 6.31 11.65
C ILE A 138 0.57 7.72 11.27
N ILE A 139 1.51 8.66 11.10
CA ILE A 139 1.20 10.05 10.71
C ILE A 139 0.56 10.08 9.32
N VAL A 140 1.06 9.30 8.37
CA VAL A 140 0.46 9.18 7.03
C VAL A 140 -0.94 8.56 7.10
N SER A 141 -1.14 7.53 7.92
CA SER A 141 -2.46 6.91 8.11
C SER A 141 -3.46 7.86 8.76
N ILE A 142 -3.06 8.59 9.81
CA ILE A 142 -3.89 9.61 10.47
C ILE A 142 -4.19 10.75 9.50
N GLY A 143 -3.15 11.28 8.82
CA GLY A 143 -3.29 12.35 7.84
C GLY A 143 -4.21 11.98 6.69
N LEU A 144 -4.11 10.75 6.18
CA LEU A 144 -4.98 10.23 5.13
C LEU A 144 -6.43 10.08 5.62
N GLY A 145 -6.64 9.64 6.86
CA GLY A 145 -7.96 9.57 7.49
C GLY A 145 -8.61 10.95 7.68
N PHE A 146 -7.87 11.93 8.20
CA PHE A 146 -8.35 13.31 8.37
C PHE A 146 -8.58 14.02 7.04
N PHE A 147 -7.70 13.80 6.05
CA PHE A 147 -7.88 14.31 4.69
C PHE A 147 -9.17 13.73 4.09
N ASN A 148 -9.40 12.43 4.23
CA ASN A 148 -10.64 11.79 3.78
C ASN A 148 -11.86 12.35 4.54
N LEU A 149 -11.75 12.60 5.85
CA LEU A 149 -12.82 13.21 6.63
C LEU A 149 -13.19 14.60 6.06
N ILE A 150 -12.23 15.49 5.87
CA ILE A 150 -12.53 16.86 5.42
C ILE A 150 -13.01 16.88 3.97
N PHE A 151 -12.31 16.20 3.05
CA PHE A 151 -12.58 16.29 1.62
C PHE A 151 -13.80 15.48 1.17
N ILE A 152 -14.20 14.45 1.93
CA ILE A 152 -15.38 13.65 1.58
C ILE A 152 -16.56 14.03 2.46
N VAL A 153 -16.38 14.09 3.79
CA VAL A 153 -17.49 14.32 4.72
C VAL A 153 -17.95 15.78 4.69
N GLY A 154 -17.03 16.73 4.49
CA GLY A 154 -17.36 18.16 4.34
C GLY A 154 -18.36 18.43 3.19
N PRO A 155 -18.01 18.10 1.93
CA PRO A 155 -18.94 18.23 0.81
C PRO A 155 -20.23 17.43 0.97
N TRP A 156 -20.17 16.25 1.60
CA TRP A 156 -21.35 15.44 1.88
C TRP A 156 -22.36 16.20 2.77
N PHE A 157 -21.91 16.81 3.86
CA PHE A 157 -22.77 17.63 4.73
C PHE A 157 -23.25 18.91 4.06
N ALA A 158 -22.45 19.52 3.19
CA ALA A 158 -22.87 20.69 2.42
C ALA A 158 -24.06 20.35 1.50
N VAL A 159 -23.98 19.23 0.78
CA VAL A 159 -25.07 18.75 -0.08
C VAL A 159 -26.29 18.37 0.76
N LEU A 160 -26.11 17.64 1.87
CA LEU A 160 -27.21 17.28 2.76
C LEU A 160 -27.96 18.53 3.28
N SER A 161 -27.23 19.52 3.77
CA SER A 161 -27.81 20.75 4.31
C SER A 161 -28.58 21.52 3.23
N THR A 162 -28.03 21.58 2.02
CA THR A 162 -28.70 22.20 0.87
C THR A 162 -30.00 21.48 0.53
N LEU A 163 -30.02 20.14 0.56
CA LEU A 163 -31.23 19.35 0.32
C LEU A 163 -32.28 19.56 1.42
N VAL A 164 -31.86 19.62 2.68
CA VAL A 164 -32.76 19.90 3.82
C VAL A 164 -33.36 21.30 3.68
N ALA A 165 -32.54 22.31 3.37
CA ALA A 165 -33.01 23.68 3.15
C ALA A 165 -33.99 23.76 1.96
N LEU A 166 -33.72 23.06 0.86
CA LEU A 166 -34.61 22.99 -0.29
C LEU A 166 -35.96 22.37 0.09
N PHE A 167 -35.97 21.26 0.84
CA PHE A 167 -37.19 20.63 1.29
C PHE A 167 -38.01 21.52 2.23
N ILE A 168 -37.36 22.14 3.23
CA ILE A 168 -38.00 23.06 4.16
C ILE A 168 -38.58 24.27 3.42
N SER A 169 -37.85 24.81 2.44
CA SER A 169 -38.33 25.91 1.59
C SER A 169 -39.61 25.51 0.83
N GLY A 170 -39.62 24.32 0.21
CA GLY A 170 -40.82 23.80 -0.46
C GLY A 170 -42.01 23.65 0.48
N PHE A 171 -41.77 23.13 1.69
CA PHE A 171 -42.81 22.96 2.69
C PHE A 171 -43.33 24.31 3.23
N ALA A 172 -42.44 25.29 3.41
CA ALA A 172 -42.82 26.65 3.79
C ALA A 172 -43.70 27.31 2.73
N LEU A 173 -43.43 27.10 1.43
CA LEU A 173 -44.27 27.57 0.34
C LEU A 173 -45.67 26.91 0.29
N ILE A 174 -45.83 25.72 0.87
CA ILE A 174 -47.15 25.08 1.04
C ILE A 174 -47.90 25.73 2.20
N ILE A 175 -47.21 26.02 3.32
CA ILE A 175 -47.83 26.58 4.53
C ILE A 175 -48.19 28.06 4.37
N ALA A 176 -47.31 28.86 3.75
CA ALA A 176 -47.49 30.30 3.61
C ALA A 176 -48.87 30.72 3.07
N PRO A 177 -49.34 30.21 1.91
CA PRO A 177 -50.66 30.57 1.40
C PRO A 177 -51.82 30.08 2.29
N ILE A 178 -51.64 28.99 3.05
CA ILE A 178 -52.66 28.49 3.99
C ILE A 178 -52.83 29.48 5.15
N ILE A 179 -51.71 29.99 5.70
CA ILE A 179 -51.73 31.00 6.76
C ILE A 179 -52.43 32.26 6.26
N GLU A 180 -52.13 32.69 5.04
CA GLU A 180 -52.69 33.92 4.47
C GLU A 180 -54.21 33.80 4.24
N VAL A 181 -54.67 32.65 3.76
CA VAL A 181 -56.10 32.34 3.67
C VAL A 181 -56.76 32.34 5.06
N LEU A 182 -56.08 31.85 6.10
CA LEU A 182 -56.60 31.88 7.46
C LEU A 182 -56.74 33.32 8.00
N THR A 183 -55.74 34.18 7.76
CA THR A 183 -55.78 35.59 8.16
C THR A 183 -56.79 36.41 7.35
N ALA A 184 -57.08 36.01 6.12
CA ALA A 184 -58.14 36.62 5.32
C ALA A 184 -59.51 36.53 6.02
N PHE A 185 -59.80 35.42 6.72
CA PHE A 185 -61.07 35.28 7.46
C PHE A 185 -61.22 36.25 8.65
N THR A 186 -60.14 36.88 9.12
CA THR A 186 -60.22 37.88 10.22
C THR A 186 -60.47 39.30 9.73
N GLY A 187 -60.65 39.50 8.41
CA GLY A 187 -61.02 40.80 7.82
C GLY A 187 -59.82 41.68 7.43
N THR A 188 -58.61 41.14 7.45
CA THR A 188 -57.41 41.84 6.96
C THR A 188 -57.35 41.66 5.45
N PHE A 189 -57.96 42.56 4.69
CA PHE A 189 -58.05 42.49 3.24
C PHE A 189 -57.48 43.73 2.56
N ASP A 190 -56.51 43.52 1.66
CA ASP A 190 -56.14 44.51 0.64
C ASP A 190 -57.00 44.34 -0.61
N ASN A 191 -57.15 45.44 -1.37
CA ASN A 191 -58.12 45.55 -2.47
C ASN A 191 -57.80 44.69 -3.71
N ASP A 192 -56.62 44.04 -3.78
CA ASP A 192 -56.17 43.31 -4.98
C ASP A 192 -56.22 41.77 -4.84
N MET A 193 -57.35 41.25 -4.35
CA MET A 193 -57.51 39.82 -4.06
C MET A 193 -57.38 38.88 -5.27
N ARG A 194 -57.69 39.35 -6.48
CA ARG A 194 -57.66 38.50 -7.68
C ARG A 194 -56.24 38.13 -8.05
N PHE A 195 -55.33 39.11 -8.04
CA PHE A 195 -53.92 38.88 -8.33
C PHE A 195 -53.23 38.11 -7.20
N ILE A 196 -53.47 38.51 -5.93
CA ILE A 196 -52.92 37.79 -4.76
C ILE A 196 -53.37 36.32 -4.76
N GLY A 197 -54.65 36.04 -5.00
CA GLY A 197 -55.18 34.68 -4.98
C GLY A 197 -54.53 33.78 -6.05
N PHE A 198 -54.31 34.31 -7.26
CA PHE A 198 -53.59 33.59 -8.31
C PHE A 198 -52.13 33.33 -7.93
N ALA A 199 -51.43 34.33 -7.36
CA ALA A 199 -50.05 34.17 -6.91
C ALA A 199 -49.92 33.12 -5.80
N MET A 200 -50.86 33.07 -4.85
CA MET A 200 -50.88 32.08 -3.75
C MET A 200 -51.09 30.66 -4.27
N LEU A 201 -51.98 30.45 -5.25
CA LEU A 201 -52.15 29.16 -5.90
C LEU A 201 -50.88 28.71 -6.64
N ALA A 202 -50.20 29.65 -7.31
CA ALA A 202 -48.94 29.37 -7.99
C ALA A 202 -47.83 28.97 -7.01
N LEU A 203 -47.68 29.70 -5.89
CA LEU A 203 -46.70 29.40 -4.84
C LEU A 203 -47.00 28.07 -4.13
N PHE A 204 -48.28 27.77 -3.89
CA PHE A 204 -48.71 26.49 -3.32
C PHE A 204 -48.34 25.32 -4.24
N GLY A 205 -48.66 25.43 -5.53
CA GLY A 205 -48.30 24.43 -6.53
C GLY A 205 -46.78 24.27 -6.65
N LEU A 206 -46.03 25.37 -6.65
CA LEU A 206 -44.57 25.37 -6.64
C LEU A 206 -44.02 24.65 -5.40
N GLY A 207 -44.61 24.90 -4.23
CA GLY A 207 -44.23 24.24 -2.97
C GLY A 207 -44.39 22.72 -3.04
N ILE A 208 -45.51 22.22 -3.60
CA ILE A 208 -45.73 20.77 -3.78
C ILE A 208 -44.69 20.16 -4.72
N ILE A 209 -44.44 20.81 -5.86
CA ILE A 209 -43.47 20.34 -6.86
C ILE A 209 -42.07 20.29 -6.23
N LEU A 210 -41.65 21.36 -5.56
CA LEU A 210 -40.33 21.50 -4.96
C LEU A 210 -40.13 20.50 -3.81
N THR A 211 -41.14 20.29 -2.97
CA THR A 211 -41.11 19.30 -1.88
C THR A 211 -41.02 17.86 -2.42
N THR A 212 -41.81 17.53 -3.44
CA THR A 212 -41.80 16.20 -4.08
C THR A 212 -40.47 15.93 -4.78
N PHE A 213 -39.97 16.91 -5.54
CA PHE A 213 -38.69 16.82 -6.21
C PHE A 213 -37.53 16.67 -5.22
N SER A 214 -37.52 17.47 -4.14
CA SER A 214 -36.51 17.36 -3.08
C SER A 214 -36.56 16.00 -2.38
N SER A 215 -37.76 15.44 -2.16
CA SER A 215 -37.92 14.10 -1.58
C SER A 215 -37.32 13.01 -2.48
N TRP A 216 -37.44 13.15 -3.80
CA TRP A 216 -36.78 12.27 -4.76
C TRP A 216 -35.25 12.44 -4.71
N LEU A 217 -34.74 13.67 -4.63
CA LEU A 217 -33.30 13.94 -4.50
C LEU A 217 -32.70 13.29 -3.25
N PHE A 218 -33.40 13.29 -2.11
CA PHE A 218 -32.96 12.58 -0.91
C PHE A 218 -32.76 11.07 -1.15
N LYS A 219 -33.70 10.43 -1.85
CA LYS A 219 -33.57 9.00 -2.19
C LYS A 219 -32.33 8.74 -3.03
N VAL A 220 -32.08 9.58 -4.04
CA VAL A 220 -30.88 9.50 -4.88
C VAL A 220 -29.62 9.72 -4.05
N PHE A 221 -29.59 10.77 -3.22
CA PHE A 221 -28.46 11.11 -2.37
C PHE A 221 -28.06 9.97 -1.42
N PHE A 222 -29.04 9.36 -0.72
CA PHE A 222 -28.76 8.24 0.17
C PHE A 222 -28.36 6.97 -0.58
N LYS A 223 -28.92 6.74 -1.78
CA LYS A 223 -28.49 5.63 -2.65
C LYS A 223 -27.03 5.81 -3.07
N LEU A 224 -26.63 7.00 -3.51
CA LEU A 224 -25.24 7.31 -3.85
C LEU A 224 -24.31 7.16 -2.65
N THR A 225 -24.73 7.67 -1.48
CA THR A 225 -23.99 7.55 -0.22
C THR A 225 -23.74 6.08 0.12
N TRP A 226 -24.78 5.25 0.04
CA TRP A 226 -24.66 3.81 0.29
C TRP A 226 -23.71 3.14 -0.70
N THR A 227 -23.84 3.44 -2.00
CA THR A 227 -22.94 2.91 -3.04
C THR A 227 -21.48 3.28 -2.76
N TYR A 228 -21.20 4.52 -2.35
CA TYR A 228 -19.87 4.97 -1.97
C TYR A 228 -19.32 4.21 -0.75
N ILE A 229 -20.10 4.05 0.31
CA ILE A 229 -19.68 3.31 1.51
C ILE A 229 -19.36 1.86 1.14
N GLN A 230 -20.22 1.22 0.34
CA GLN A 230 -20.00 -0.15 -0.12
C GLN A 230 -18.75 -0.28 -0.99
N PHE A 231 -18.47 0.70 -1.85
CA PHE A 231 -17.24 0.75 -2.65
C PHE A 231 -16.00 0.81 -1.76
N ASN A 232 -15.95 1.71 -0.77
CA ASN A 232 -14.83 1.80 0.17
C ASN A 232 -14.67 0.52 1.00
N ALA A 233 -15.78 -0.05 1.48
CA ALA A 233 -15.75 -1.30 2.25
C ALA A 233 -15.24 -2.49 1.41
N LYS A 234 -15.51 -2.50 0.10
CA LYS A 234 -14.98 -3.52 -0.82
C LYS A 234 -13.49 -3.35 -1.07
N LEU A 235 -13.01 -2.11 -1.26
CA LEU A 235 -11.58 -1.83 -1.43
C LEU A 235 -10.75 -2.30 -0.24
N ILE A 236 -11.27 -2.16 0.98
CA ILE A 236 -10.56 -2.59 2.20
C ILE A 236 -10.57 -4.13 2.36
N LYS A 237 -11.56 -4.83 1.80
CA LYS A 237 -11.73 -6.29 1.95
C LYS A 237 -11.13 -7.12 0.81
N GLY A 238 -10.66 -6.49 -0.27
CA GLY A 238 -10.25 -7.18 -1.50
C GLY A 238 -9.31 -6.38 -2.38
N ALA A 239 -8.43 -5.60 -1.76
CA ALA A 239 -7.13 -5.22 -2.29
C ALA A 239 -6.06 -5.90 -1.42
#